data_AF-A0A3D5R146-F1
#
_entry.id   AF-A0A3D5R146-F1
#
_cell.length_a   1.000
_cell.length_b   1.000
_cell.length_c   1.000
_cell.angle_alpha   90.00
_cell.angle_beta   90.00
_cell.angle_gamma   90.00
#
_symmetry.space_group_name_H-M   'P 1'
#
loop_
_entity.id
_entity.type
_entity.pdbx_description
1 polymer ?
#
loop_
_entity_poly.entity_id
_entity_poly.type
_entity_poly.pdbx_seq_one_letter_code
_entity_poly.pdbx_strand_id
1 'polypeptide(L)'
;TLLVSNILLSFPESTPAEDVMHHIKVEVDELIAAQVRLGGQWLIVSNEVGLGLVPPYPLGRVYRDALGFANQTLAREACRVIFMVAGIPMVIK
;
A
#
# COMPACT_ATOMS: atom_id res chain seq x y z
N THR A 1 3.44 -2.35 -2.97
CA THR A 1 4.14 -3.62 -3.24
C THR A 1 5.57 -3.58 -2.75
N LEU A 2 6.45 -2.76 -3.34
CA LEU A 2 7.85 -2.70 -2.90
C LEU A 2 8.03 -1.90 -1.60
N LEU A 3 7.36 -0.75 -1.47
CA LEU A 3 7.40 0.09 -0.26
C LEU A 3 6.97 -0.68 1.00
N VAL A 4 5.76 -1.26 0.96
CA VAL A 4 5.22 -2.07 2.08
C VAL A 4 6.12 -3.26 2.40
N SER A 5 6.60 -4.00 1.39
CA SER A 5 7.52 -5.13 1.62
C SER A 5 8.85 -4.68 2.23
N ASN A 6 9.44 -3.58 1.76
CA ASN A 6 10.71 -3.07 2.27
C ASN A 6 10.63 -2.67 3.74
N ILE A 7 9.53 -2.02 4.14
CA ILE A 7 9.30 -1.68 5.55
C ILE A 7 9.04 -2.94 6.35
N LEU A 8 8.13 -3.82 5.89
CA LEU A 8 7.80 -5.04 6.62
C LEU A 8 9.02 -5.94 6.86
N LEU A 9 9.89 -6.08 5.85
CA LEU A 9 11.08 -6.94 5.91
C LEU A 9 12.29 -6.27 6.58
N SER A 10 12.23 -4.96 6.90
CA SER A 10 13.29 -4.31 7.67
C SER A 10 13.18 -4.61 9.18
N PHE A 11 12.03 -5.11 9.63
CA PHE A 11 11.79 -5.49 11.01
C PHE A 11 12.01 -7.00 11.25
N PRO A 12 12.48 -7.40 12.45
CA PRO A 12 12.47 -8.80 12.86
C PRO A 12 11.05 -9.39 12.84
N GLU A 13 10.91 -10.69 12.55
CA GLU A 13 9.59 -11.37 12.51
C GLU A 13 8.83 -11.32 13.84
N SER A 14 9.54 -11.14 14.96
CA SER A 14 8.95 -10.98 16.30
C SER A 14 8.30 -9.62 16.54
N THR A 15 8.46 -8.67 15.62
CA THR A 15 7.94 -7.31 15.77
C THR A 15 6.41 -7.34 15.75
N PRO A 16 5.74 -6.68 16.72
CA PRO A 16 4.29 -6.57 16.71
C PRO A 16 3.76 -5.96 15.41
N ALA A 17 2.67 -6.52 14.88
CA ALA A 17 2.06 -6.04 13.65
C ALA A 17 1.64 -4.56 13.72
N GLU A 18 1.27 -4.08 14.92
CA GLU A 18 0.88 -2.69 15.15
C GLU A 18 2.05 -1.72 14.90
N ASP A 19 3.25 -2.05 15.36
CA ASP A 19 4.44 -1.23 15.17
C ASP A 19 4.80 -1.15 13.68
N VAL A 20 4.79 -2.29 12.98
CA VAL A 20 5.03 -2.32 11.53
C VAL A 20 3.98 -1.49 10.79
N MET A 21 2.70 -1.64 11.15
CA MET A 21 1.62 -0.85 10.58
C MET A 21 1.78 0.64 10.84
N HIS A 22 2.28 1.05 12.02
CA HIS A 22 2.57 2.44 12.32
C HIS A 22 3.63 3.01 11.38
N HIS A 23 4.74 2.30 11.16
CA HIS A 23 5.79 2.75 10.23
C HIS A 23 5.29 2.85 8.78
N ILE A 24 4.43 1.94 8.35
CA ILE A 24 3.83 1.98 7.01
C ILE A 24 2.90 3.18 6.86
N LYS A 25 2.11 3.51 7.89
CA LYS A 25 1.26 4.71 7.90
C LYS A 25 2.09 5.97 7.73
N VAL A 26 3.15 6.11 8.54
CA VAL A 26 4.06 7.26 8.48
C VAL A 26 4.67 7.40 7.08
N GLU A 27 5.21 6.32 6.50
CA GLU A 27 5.81 6.39 5.16
C GLU A 27 4.79 6.81 4.08
N VAL A 28 3.56 6.29 4.14
CA VAL A 28 2.50 6.65 3.18
C VAL A 28 2.13 8.13 3.31
N ASP A 29 2.00 8.64 4.54
CA ASP A 29 1.71 10.05 4.79
C ASP A 29 2.87 10.95 4.32
N GLU A 30 4.12 10.53 4.52
CA GLU A 30 5.30 11.23 4.02
C GLU A 30 5.38 11.24 2.48
N LEU A 31 5.00 10.14 1.83
CA LEU A 31 4.92 10.04 0.37
C LEU A 31 3.90 11.02 -0.20
N ILE A 32 2.72 11.11 0.44
CA ILE A 32 1.67 12.07 0.06
C ILE A 32 2.17 13.50 0.27
N ALA A 33 2.76 13.80 1.43
CA ALA A 33 3.33 15.11 1.70
C ALA A 33 4.44 15.49 0.72
N ALA A 34 5.25 14.52 0.28
CA ALA A 34 6.27 14.73 -0.74
C ALA A 34 5.66 15.06 -2.10
N GLN A 35 4.60 14.37 -2.52
CA GLN A 35 3.89 14.69 -3.77
C GLN A 35 3.33 16.11 -3.75
N VAL A 36 2.74 16.54 -2.63
CA VAL A 36 2.21 17.92 -2.49
C VAL A 36 3.34 18.95 -2.58
N ARG A 37 4.47 18.71 -1.91
CA ARG A 37 5.61 19.63 -1.90
C ARG A 37 6.33 19.73 -3.25
N LEU A 38 6.58 18.59 -3.88
CA LEU A 38 7.34 18.52 -5.13
C LEU A 38 6.47 18.83 -6.35
N GLY A 39 5.15 18.59 -6.24
CA GLY A 39 4.21 18.74 -7.33
C GLY A 39 4.44 17.75 -8.46
N GLY A 40 3.87 18.07 -9.61
CA GLY A 40 3.93 17.25 -10.82
C GLY A 40 2.93 16.08 -10.82
N GLN A 41 2.89 15.38 -11.95
CA GLN A 41 2.02 14.23 -12.13
C GLN A 41 2.71 12.97 -11.65
N TRP A 42 2.15 12.34 -10.61
CA TRP A 42 2.64 11.10 -10.05
C TRP A 42 1.76 9.94 -10.52
N LEU A 43 2.39 8.86 -10.98
CA LEU A 43 1.71 7.60 -11.26
C LEU A 43 2.21 6.58 -10.25
N ILE A 44 1.31 6.16 -9.36
CA ILE A 44 1.62 5.14 -8.34
C ILE A 44 1.00 3.83 -8.79
N VAL A 45 1.82 2.79 -8.88
CA VAL A 45 1.40 1.43 -9.20
C VAL A 45 1.51 0.58 -7.95
N SER A 46 0.41 -0.07 -7.59
CA SER A 46 0.33 -1.01 -6.47
C SER A 46 -0.45 -2.25 -6.89
N ASN A 47 -0.34 -3.32 -6.10
CA ASN A 47 -1.05 -4.56 -6.33
C ASN A 47 -2.30 -4.63 -5.47
N GLU A 48 -3.33 -5.28 -5.99
CA GLU A 48 -4.49 -5.71 -5.20
C GLU A 48 -4.25 -7.14 -4.68
N VAL A 49 -4.33 -7.33 -3.36
CA VAL A 49 -4.05 -8.62 -2.69
C VAL A 49 -5.20 -9.08 -1.80
N GLY A 50 -6.27 -8.28 -1.69
CA GLY A 50 -7.43 -8.55 -0.85
C GLY A 50 -8.50 -9.44 -1.50
N LEU A 51 -8.43 -9.69 -2.81
CA LEU A 51 -9.40 -10.49 -3.55
C LEU A 51 -9.18 -12.01 -3.45
N GLY A 52 -8.11 -12.44 -2.76
CA GLY A 52 -7.76 -13.85 -2.57
C GLY A 52 -8.05 -14.38 -1.16
N LEU A 53 -7.60 -15.61 -0.90
CA LEU A 53 -7.66 -16.24 0.41
C LEU A 53 -6.80 -15.49 1.44
N VAL A 54 -7.14 -15.65 2.72
CA VAL A 54 -6.32 -15.14 3.82
C VAL A 54 -5.03 -15.96 3.90
N PRO A 55 -3.85 -15.32 3.92
CA PRO A 55 -2.59 -16.04 4.01
C PRO A 55 -2.49 -16.89 5.30
N PRO A 56 -1.93 -18.11 5.22
CA PRO A 56 -1.78 -18.97 6.38
C PRO A 56 -0.76 -18.43 7.39
N TYR A 57 0.25 -17.69 6.91
CA TYR A 57 1.33 -17.14 7.72
C TYR A 57 0.99 -15.74 8.27
N PRO A 58 1.34 -15.43 9.53
CA PRO A 58 1.12 -14.11 10.13
C PRO A 58 1.66 -12.95 9.28
N LEU A 59 2.90 -13.08 8.78
CA LEU A 59 3.55 -12.08 7.94
C LEU A 59 2.71 -11.73 6.71
N GLY A 60 2.14 -12.74 6.05
CA GLY A 60 1.29 -12.54 4.88
C GLY A 60 0.00 -11.79 5.20
N ARG A 61 -0.59 -12.02 6.38
CA ARG A 61 -1.77 -11.27 6.84
C ARG A 61 -1.43 -9.80 7.09
N VAL A 62 -0.33 -9.54 7.80
CA VAL A 62 0.15 -8.17 8.04
C VAL A 62 0.43 -7.45 6.71
N TYR A 63 1.12 -8.12 5.78
CA TYR A 63 1.38 -7.56 4.44
C TYR A 63 0.08 -7.21 3.70
N ARG A 64 -0.90 -8.14 3.70
CA ARG A 64 -2.21 -7.94 3.05
C ARG A 64 -2.93 -6.72 3.63
N ASP A 65 -3.02 -6.63 4.95
CA ASP A 65 -3.72 -5.54 5.64
C ASP A 65 -3.00 -4.20 5.44
N ALA A 66 -1.67 -4.20 5.52
CA ALA A 66 -0.84 -3.03 5.27
C ALA A 66 -0.99 -2.48 3.85
N LEU A 67 -0.95 -3.37 2.85
CA LEU A 67 -1.11 -2.96 1.46
C LEU A 67 -2.52 -2.45 1.18
N GLY A 68 -3.54 -3.07 1.78
CA GLY A 68 -4.92 -2.58 1.73
C GLY A 68 -5.05 -1.16 2.31
N PHE A 69 -4.45 -0.90 3.47
CA PHE A 69 -4.42 0.43 4.07
C PHE A 69 -3.72 1.46 3.16
N ALA A 70 -2.54 1.13 2.64
CA ALA A 70 -1.78 2.02 1.77
C ALA A 70 -2.56 2.35 0.49
N ASN A 71 -3.15 1.34 -0.16
CA ASN A 71 -3.94 1.51 -1.39
C ASN A 71 -5.16 2.42 -1.15
N GLN A 72 -5.89 2.23 -0.05
CA GLN A 72 -7.04 3.07 0.29
C GLN A 72 -6.64 4.53 0.54
N THR A 73 -5.56 4.74 1.28
CA THR A 73 -5.05 6.08 1.60
C THR A 73 -4.62 6.82 0.33
N LEU A 74 -3.86 6.16 -0.54
CA LEU A 74 -3.42 6.74 -1.82
C LEU A 74 -4.59 6.98 -2.77
N ALA A 75 -5.56 6.06 -2.85
CA ALA A 75 -6.74 6.21 -3.69
C ALA A 75 -7.63 7.39 -3.25
N ARG A 76 -7.67 7.69 -1.94
CA ARG A 76 -8.39 8.85 -1.39
C ARG A 76 -7.80 10.17 -1.89
N GLU A 77 -6.48 10.29 -1.94
CA GLU A 77 -5.79 11.51 -2.39
C GLU A 77 -5.65 11.59 -3.92
N ALA A 78 -5.67 10.45 -4.62
CA ALA A 78 -5.51 10.41 -6.08
C ALA A 78 -6.70 11.03 -6.84
N CYS A 79 -6.43 11.81 -7.88
CA CYS A 79 -7.47 12.34 -8.77
C CYS A 79 -8.11 11.26 -9.65
N ARG A 80 -7.39 10.18 -9.94
CA ARG A 80 -7.87 9.06 -10.77
C ARG A 80 -7.33 7.74 -10.22
N VAL A 81 -8.19 6.73 -10.16
CA VAL A 81 -7.83 5.38 -9.70
C VAL A 81 -8.27 4.36 -10.74
N ILE A 82 -7.33 3.53 -11.18
CA ILE A 82 -7.57 2.50 -12.20
C ILE A 82 -7.28 1.14 -11.59
N PHE A 83 -8.29 0.27 -11.59
CA PHE A 83 -8.11 -1.15 -11.34
C PHE A 83 -7.86 -1.87 -12.66
N MET A 84 -6.71 -2.52 -12.80
CA MET A 84 -6.28 -3.18 -14.03
C MET A 84 -6.56 -4.69 -13.97
N VAL A 85 -7.36 -5.22 -14.89
CA VAL A 85 -7.70 -6.66 -14.96
C VAL A 85 -7.42 -7.18 -16.35
N ALA A 86 -6.50 -8.16 -16.49
CA ALA A 86 -6.11 -8.73 -17.78
C ALA A 86 -5.71 -7.66 -18.83
N GLY A 87 -5.07 -6.57 -18.40
CA GLY A 87 -4.68 -5.45 -19.26
C GLY A 87 -5.81 -4.45 -19.57
N ILE A 88 -7.02 -4.69 -19.06
CA ILE A 88 -8.20 -3.85 -19.28
C ILE A 88 -8.33 -2.86 -18.11
N PRO A 89 -8.38 -1.54 -18.38
CA PRO A 89 -8.52 -0.54 -17.32
C PRO A 89 -9.98 -0.40 -16.87
N MET A 90 -10.21 -0.50 -15.56
CA MET A 90 -11.47 -0.14 -14.92
C MET A 90 -11.25 1.13 -14.09
N VAL A 91 -11.82 2.26 -14.52
CA VAL A 91 -11.72 3.52 -13.77
C VAL A 91 -12.74 3.49 -12.63
N ILE A 92 -12.25 3.56 -11.39
CA ILE A 92 -13.08 3.48 -10.18
C ILE A 92 -13.12 4.80 -9.38
N LYS A 93 -12.31 5.78 -9.80
CA LYS A 93 -12.34 7.19 -9.39
C LYS A 93 -11.70 8.02 -10.50
#